data_AF-A0A375C8N6-F1
#
_entry.id   AF-A0A375C8N6-F1
#
_cell.length_a   1.000
_cell.length_b   1.000
_cell.length_c   1.000
_cell.angle_alpha   90.00
_cell.angle_beta   90.00
_cell.angle_gamma   90.00
#
_symmetry.space_group_name_H-M   'P 1'
#
loop_
_entity.id
_entity.type
_entity.pdbx_description
1 polymer ?
#
loop_
_entity_poly.entity_id
_entity_poly.type
_entity_poly.pdbx_seq_one_letter_code
_entity_poly.pdbx_strand_id
1 'polypeptide(L)'
;MLPIVMALAQFAPMIAGLISGPKAEEIAGKVVNVAQAVTGTGSPDAALAALQANPDLALEFQKALVEKEVELAQIAADVRKAEIAADAQSEQTAAGDRDSARKREAAVLDNTPRVLAYLLIGGFLGMAFAVLFGQVRADTVLAGTIIGYLSAKAEQIVAYYFGSTAGSAKKSELLAQAGKPQA
;
A
#
# COMPACT_ATOMS: atom_id res chain seq x y z
N MET A 1 -23.11 7.25 14.20
CA MET A 1 -22.67 8.42 13.41
C MET A 1 -22.47 8.09 11.93
N LEU A 2 -21.64 7.11 11.57
CA LEU A 2 -21.43 6.67 10.18
C LEU A 2 -22.69 6.38 9.33
N PRO A 3 -23.73 5.66 9.81
CA PRO A 3 -24.92 5.40 8.99
C PRO A 3 -25.73 6.67 8.67
N ILE A 4 -25.74 7.64 9.59
CA ILE A 4 -26.43 8.92 9.43
C ILE A 4 -25.66 9.78 8.43
N VAL A 5 -24.32 9.75 8.49
CA VAL A 5 -23.46 10.47 7.54
C VAL A 5 -23.53 9.88 6.14
N MET A 6 -23.66 8.56 6.00
CA MET A 6 -23.97 7.91 4.71
C MET A 6 -25.32 8.39 4.16
N ALA A 7 -26.33 8.56 5.01
CA ALA A 7 -27.61 9.13 4.60
C ALA A 7 -27.52 10.64 4.30
N LEU A 8 -26.60 11.38 4.91
CA LEU A 8 -26.30 12.77 4.54
C LEU A 8 -25.49 12.87 3.22
N ALA A 9 -24.71 11.85 2.89
CA ALA A 9 -23.94 11.79 1.65
C ALA A 9 -24.84 11.76 0.39
N GLN A 10 -26.12 11.38 0.51
CA GLN A 10 -27.10 11.52 -0.58
C GLN A 10 -27.33 12.99 -0.97
N PHE A 11 -27.18 13.91 -0.02
CA PHE A 11 -27.30 15.35 -0.24
C PHE A 11 -25.95 15.99 -0.57
N ALA A 12 -24.83 15.33 -0.26
CA ALA A 12 -23.49 15.84 -0.50
C ALA A 12 -22.53 14.69 -0.91
N PRO A 13 -22.55 14.27 -2.20
CA PRO A 13 -21.84 13.08 -2.67
C PRO A 13 -20.32 13.18 -2.55
N MET A 14 -19.77 14.40 -2.49
CA MET A 14 -18.34 14.65 -2.28
C MET A 14 -17.79 14.03 -0.99
N ILE A 15 -18.64 13.85 0.03
CA ILE A 15 -18.23 13.31 1.32
C ILE A 15 -18.18 11.77 1.28
N ALA A 16 -18.86 11.12 0.32
CA ALA A 16 -18.92 9.66 0.23
C ALA A 16 -17.53 9.00 0.17
N GLY A 17 -16.60 9.56 -0.61
CA GLY A 17 -15.22 9.04 -0.69
C GLY A 17 -14.37 9.34 0.54
N LEU A 18 -14.76 10.35 1.33
CA LEU A 18 -14.04 10.76 2.54
C LEU A 18 -14.45 9.93 3.77
N ILE A 19 -15.67 9.35 3.76
CA ILE A 19 -16.22 8.53 4.87
C ILE A 19 -15.67 7.10 4.86
N SER A 20 -14.99 6.65 3.81
CA SER A 20 -14.35 5.32 3.77
C SER A 20 -12.87 5.34 4.16
N GLY A 21 -12.32 6.50 4.54
CA GLY A 21 -10.89 6.66 4.85
C GLY A 21 -10.52 6.47 6.32
N PRO A 22 -9.22 6.50 6.67
CA PRO A 22 -8.73 6.29 8.04
C PRO A 22 -9.23 7.33 9.05
N LYS A 23 -9.66 8.50 8.57
CA LYS A 23 -10.27 9.59 9.36
C LYS A 23 -11.77 9.72 9.13
N ALA A 24 -12.42 8.65 8.66
CA ALA A 24 -13.87 8.60 8.44
C ALA A 24 -14.68 9.12 9.62
N GLU A 25 -14.28 8.78 10.86
CA GLU A 25 -15.00 9.21 12.07
C GLU A 25 -14.86 10.72 12.34
N GLU A 26 -13.68 11.29 12.10
CA GLU A 26 -13.43 12.73 12.26
C GLU A 26 -14.24 13.53 11.23
N ILE A 27 -14.20 13.07 9.97
CA ILE A 27 -14.97 13.66 8.86
C ILE A 27 -16.46 13.50 9.11
N ALA A 28 -16.92 12.32 9.53
CA ALA A 28 -18.31 12.08 9.89
C ALA A 28 -18.79 13.00 11.02
N GLY A 29 -17.97 13.21 12.05
CA GLY A 29 -18.27 14.15 13.13
C GLY A 29 -18.46 15.59 12.63
N LYS A 30 -17.55 16.07 11.78
CA LYS A 30 -17.66 17.42 11.20
C LYS A 30 -18.90 17.60 10.34
N VAL A 31 -19.26 16.59 9.55
CA VAL A 31 -20.43 16.62 8.67
C VAL A 31 -21.73 16.62 9.46
N VAL A 32 -21.80 15.85 10.54
CA VAL A 32 -22.94 15.88 11.48
C VAL A 32 -23.05 17.25 12.14
N ASN A 33 -21.93 17.84 12.58
CA ASN A 33 -21.95 19.17 13.20
C ASN A 33 -22.45 20.24 12.23
N VAL A 34 -22.07 20.18 10.95
CA VAL A 34 -22.60 21.09 9.91
C VAL A 34 -24.10 20.87 9.71
N ALA A 35 -24.56 19.62 9.66
CA ALA A 35 -25.99 19.30 9.55
C ALA A 35 -26.78 19.88 10.74
N GLN A 36 -26.30 19.67 11.97
CA GLN A 36 -26.91 20.19 13.19
C GLN A 36 -26.92 21.72 13.26
N ALA A 37 -25.85 22.37 12.78
CA ALA A 37 -25.75 23.83 12.75
C ALA A 37 -26.75 24.45 11.78
N VAL A 38 -26.97 23.82 10.62
CA VAL A 38 -27.92 24.30 9.60
C VAL A 38 -29.36 24.02 10.00
N THR A 39 -29.65 22.87 10.60
CA THR A 39 -31.01 22.49 10.99
C THR A 39 -31.43 23.03 12.36
N GLY A 40 -30.47 23.51 13.17
CA GLY A 40 -30.71 23.95 14.55
C GLY A 40 -31.11 22.82 15.51
N THR A 41 -30.93 21.56 15.10
CA THR A 41 -31.36 20.38 15.87
C THR A 41 -30.18 19.76 16.62
N GLY A 42 -30.36 19.44 17.90
CA GLY A 42 -29.31 18.82 18.73
C GLY A 42 -29.06 17.32 18.50
N SER A 43 -29.89 16.64 17.68
CA SER A 43 -29.69 15.22 17.38
C SER A 43 -29.38 14.98 15.89
N PRO A 44 -28.45 14.06 15.56
CA PRO A 44 -28.11 13.75 14.18
C PRO A 44 -29.29 13.19 13.36
N ASP A 45 -30.17 12.41 14.00
CA ASP A 45 -31.36 11.85 13.35
C ASP A 45 -32.42 12.92 13.05
N ALA A 46 -32.59 13.90 13.95
CA ALA A 46 -33.49 15.03 13.72
C ALA A 46 -32.96 15.96 12.61
N ALA A 47 -31.63 16.12 12.52
CA ALA A 47 -31.02 16.89 11.44
C ALA A 47 -31.27 16.23 10.08
N LEU A 48 -31.10 14.91 9.99
CA LEU A 48 -31.41 14.16 8.76
C LEU A 48 -32.88 14.29 8.36
N ALA A 49 -33.80 14.13 9.32
CA ALA A 49 -35.23 14.26 9.06
C ALA A 49 -35.61 15.69 8.61
N ALA A 50 -35.01 16.72 9.21
CA ALA A 50 -35.23 18.10 8.83
C ALA A 50 -34.72 18.42 7.41
N LEU A 51 -33.56 17.86 7.03
CA LEU A 51 -33.00 17.99 5.68
C LEU A 51 -33.83 17.23 4.63
N GLN A 52 -34.42 16.09 4.99
CA GLN A 52 -35.34 15.35 4.12
C GLN A 52 -36.70 16.07 3.97
N ALA A 53 -37.18 16.71 5.03
CA ALA A 53 -38.46 17.42 5.02
C ALA A 53 -38.39 18.77 4.30
N ASN A 54 -37.24 19.47 4.36
CA ASN A 54 -37.07 20.81 3.81
C ASN A 54 -35.91 20.86 2.78
N PRO A 55 -36.22 20.93 1.48
CA PRO A 55 -35.20 21.02 0.44
C PRO A 55 -34.35 22.30 0.50
N ASP A 56 -34.87 23.40 1.07
CA ASP A 56 -34.10 24.63 1.28
C ASP A 56 -32.97 24.45 2.30
N LEU A 57 -33.24 23.73 3.40
CA LEU A 57 -32.22 23.40 4.40
C LEU A 57 -31.15 22.45 3.81
N ALA A 58 -31.55 21.54 2.93
CA ALA A 58 -30.60 20.68 2.21
C ALA A 58 -29.63 21.48 1.33
N LEU A 59 -30.11 22.58 0.74
CA LEU A 59 -29.30 23.48 -0.08
C LEU A 59 -28.33 24.32 0.76
N GLU A 60 -28.76 24.78 1.93
CA GLU A 60 -27.87 25.45 2.90
C GLU A 60 -26.80 24.49 3.45
N PHE A 61 -27.18 23.25 3.74
CA PHE A 61 -26.25 22.21 4.16
C PHE A 61 -25.19 21.92 3.09
N GLN A 62 -25.59 21.81 1.83
CA GLN A 62 -24.64 21.68 0.72
C GLN A 62 -23.68 22.87 0.64
N LYS A 63 -24.18 24.11 0.75
CA LYS A 63 -23.33 25.31 0.73
C LYS A 63 -22.33 25.34 1.88
N ALA A 64 -22.79 25.04 3.09
CA ALA A 64 -21.93 24.99 4.28
C ALA A 64 -20.86 23.90 4.16
N LEU A 65 -21.18 22.77 3.52
CA LEU A 65 -20.20 21.72 3.26
C LEU A 65 -19.19 22.09 2.18
N VAL A 66 -19.61 22.76 1.10
CA VAL A 66 -18.68 23.27 0.08
C VAL A 66 -17.71 24.28 0.69
N GLU A 67 -18.17 25.12 1.61
CA GLU A 67 -17.28 26.04 2.35
C GLU A 67 -16.24 25.31 3.21
N LYS A 68 -16.59 24.11 3.69
CA LYS A 68 -15.70 23.23 4.47
C LYS A 68 -14.97 22.17 3.64
N GLU A 69 -15.19 22.12 2.32
CA GLU A 69 -14.61 21.11 1.43
C GLU A 69 -13.09 21.14 1.48
N VAL A 70 -12.48 22.33 1.42
CA VAL A 70 -11.03 22.48 1.43
C VAL A 70 -10.42 21.91 2.71
N GLU A 71 -11.06 22.14 3.86
CA GLU A 71 -10.62 21.62 5.15
C GLU A 71 -10.74 20.09 5.19
N LEU A 72 -11.87 19.54 4.72
CA LEU A 72 -12.10 18.09 4.64
C LEU A 72 -11.12 17.41 3.69
N ALA A 73 -10.82 18.05 2.55
CA ALA A 73 -9.87 17.57 1.56
C ALA A 73 -8.42 17.63 2.08
N GLN A 74 -8.05 18.66 2.84
CA GLN A 74 -6.75 18.74 3.50
C GLN A 74 -6.53 17.60 4.48
N ILE A 75 -7.54 17.30 5.32
CA ILE A 75 -7.47 16.19 6.28
C ILE A 75 -7.23 14.86 5.57
N ALA A 76 -7.92 14.61 4.45
CA ALA A 76 -7.71 13.41 3.66
C ALA A 76 -6.34 13.39 2.95
N ALA A 77 -5.88 14.53 2.45
CA ALA A 77 -4.58 14.65 1.79
C ALA A 77 -3.42 14.41 2.77
N ASP A 78 -3.51 14.90 4.00
CA ASP A 78 -2.47 14.73 5.01
C ASP A 78 -2.34 13.29 5.48
N VAL A 79 -3.47 12.60 5.65
CA VAL A 79 -3.48 11.15 5.93
C VAL A 79 -2.82 10.39 4.80
N ARG A 80 -3.20 10.68 3.54
CA ARG A 80 -2.62 10.00 2.38
C ARG A 80 -1.11 10.26 2.27
N LYS A 81 -0.65 11.47 2.58
CA LYS A 81 0.78 11.78 2.64
C LYS A 81 1.48 10.98 3.75
N ALA A 82 0.88 10.87 4.93
CA ALA A 82 1.43 10.11 6.04
C ALA A 82 1.52 8.61 5.72
N GLU A 83 0.50 8.04 5.06
CA GLU A 83 0.51 6.65 4.59
C GLU A 83 1.64 6.42 3.56
N ILE A 84 1.72 7.27 2.53
CA ILE A 84 2.79 7.20 1.53
C ILE A 84 4.18 7.31 2.19
N ALA A 85 4.32 8.18 3.18
CA ALA A 85 5.57 8.34 3.93
C ALA A 85 5.90 7.10 4.77
N ALA A 86 4.92 6.49 5.43
CA ALA A 86 5.10 5.26 6.19
C ALA A 86 5.47 4.07 5.30
N ASP A 87 4.84 3.96 4.14
CA ASP A 87 5.17 2.94 3.14
C ASP A 87 6.58 3.16 2.58
N ALA A 88 6.93 4.40 2.22
CA ALA A 88 8.26 4.75 1.76
C ALA A 88 9.33 4.44 2.82
N GLN A 89 9.07 4.75 4.10
CA GLN A 89 9.97 4.44 5.20
C GLN A 89 10.12 2.93 5.41
N SER A 90 9.05 2.17 5.26
CA SER A 90 9.06 0.71 5.38
C SER A 90 9.86 0.07 4.24
N GLU A 91 9.67 0.54 3.01
CA GLU A 91 10.49 0.12 1.87
C GLU A 91 11.96 0.50 2.04
N GLN A 92 12.25 1.70 2.55
CA GLN A 92 13.60 2.18 2.76
C GLN A 92 14.31 1.40 3.88
N THR A 93 13.58 1.01 4.92
CA THR A 93 14.06 0.10 5.97
C THR A 93 14.35 -1.29 5.41
N ALA A 94 13.42 -1.85 4.63
CA ALA A 94 13.62 -3.15 3.99
C ALA A 94 14.77 -3.13 2.96
N ALA A 95 14.97 -2.04 2.25
CA ALA A 95 16.11 -1.82 1.36
C ALA A 95 17.42 -1.71 2.15
N GLY A 96 17.40 -0.99 3.28
CA GLY A 96 18.52 -0.89 4.22
C GLY A 96 18.91 -2.23 4.84
N ASP A 97 17.94 -3.05 5.22
CA ASP A 97 18.17 -4.40 5.74
C ASP A 97 18.86 -5.28 4.69
N ARG A 98 18.40 -5.23 3.43
CA ARG A 98 19.02 -5.95 2.32
C ARG A 98 20.44 -5.46 2.02
N ASP A 99 20.68 -4.16 2.07
CA ASP A 99 22.01 -3.58 1.86
C ASP A 99 22.95 -3.93 3.03
N SER A 100 22.46 -3.91 4.27
CA SER A 100 23.21 -4.34 5.46
C SER A 100 23.57 -5.82 5.41
N ALA A 101 22.67 -6.67 4.90
CA ALA A 101 22.93 -8.09 4.69
C ALA A 101 24.04 -8.30 3.64
N ARG A 102 23.98 -7.60 2.50
CA ARG A 102 25.02 -7.65 1.47
C ARG A 102 26.37 -7.13 1.96
N LYS A 103 26.38 -6.05 2.75
CA LYS A 103 27.59 -5.49 3.36
C LYS A 103 28.17 -6.41 4.43
N ARG A 104 27.34 -7.11 5.21
CA ARG A 104 27.81 -8.16 6.13
C ARG A 104 28.42 -9.33 5.37
N GLU A 105 27.84 -9.79 4.27
CA GLU A 105 28.47 -10.84 3.47
C GLU A 105 29.83 -10.40 2.88
N ALA A 106 29.94 -9.13 2.47
CA ALA A 106 31.20 -8.57 2.00
C ALA A 106 32.25 -8.38 3.12
N ALA A 107 31.82 -8.08 4.35
CA ALA A 107 32.70 -7.77 5.48
C ALA A 107 33.09 -8.99 6.33
N VAL A 108 32.24 -10.02 6.44
CA VAL A 108 32.46 -11.13 7.38
C VAL A 108 33.37 -12.22 6.78
N LEU A 109 33.66 -12.21 5.47
CA LEU A 109 34.40 -13.31 4.81
C LEU A 109 33.81 -14.69 5.16
N ASP A 110 32.52 -14.73 5.49
CA ASP A 110 31.89 -15.96 5.91
C ASP A 110 31.70 -16.80 4.64
N ASN A 111 32.47 -17.88 4.52
CA ASN A 111 32.32 -18.80 3.41
C ASN A 111 30.99 -19.58 3.51
N THR A 112 30.23 -19.46 4.60
CA THR A 112 28.96 -20.16 4.82
C THR A 112 27.93 -19.94 3.70
N PRO A 113 27.56 -18.71 3.29
CA PRO A 113 26.67 -18.49 2.15
C PRO A 113 27.24 -19.03 0.82
N ARG A 114 28.56 -18.94 0.61
CA ARG A 114 29.22 -19.48 -0.58
C ARG A 114 29.17 -21.01 -0.62
N VAL A 115 29.41 -21.67 0.52
CA VAL A 115 29.31 -23.12 0.69
C VAL A 115 27.86 -23.58 0.52
N LEU A 116 26.89 -22.83 1.07
CA LEU A 116 25.47 -23.12 0.91
C LEU A 116 25.03 -22.98 -0.57
N ALA A 117 25.53 -21.99 -1.29
CA ALA A 117 25.31 -21.83 -2.72
C ALA A 117 25.89 -23.00 -3.54
N TYR A 118 27.13 -23.41 -3.24
CA TYR A 118 27.74 -24.59 -3.88
C TYR A 118 27.01 -25.89 -3.52
N LEU A 119 26.52 -26.06 -2.30
CA LEU A 119 25.73 -27.21 -1.89
C LEU A 119 24.37 -27.26 -2.58
N LEU A 120 23.69 -26.13 -2.72
CA LEU A 120 22.41 -26.05 -3.43
C LEU A 120 22.57 -26.35 -4.92
N ILE A 121 23.54 -25.71 -5.59
CA ILE A 121 23.81 -25.93 -7.01
C ILE A 121 24.33 -27.35 -7.25
N GLY A 122 25.28 -27.80 -6.43
CA GLY A 122 25.84 -29.16 -6.51
C GLY A 122 24.81 -30.25 -6.22
N GLY A 123 23.95 -30.05 -5.22
CA GLY A 123 22.84 -30.95 -4.90
C GLY A 123 21.79 -30.99 -6.01
N PHE A 124 21.47 -29.85 -6.61
CA PHE A 124 20.55 -29.79 -7.75
C PHE A 124 21.12 -30.48 -9.00
N LEU A 125 22.37 -30.16 -9.38
CA LEU A 125 23.03 -30.81 -10.52
C LEU A 125 23.26 -32.30 -10.27
N GLY A 126 23.61 -32.70 -9.04
CA GLY A 126 23.76 -34.09 -8.65
C GLY A 126 22.45 -34.86 -8.74
N MET A 127 21.34 -34.28 -8.27
CA MET A 127 20.01 -34.87 -8.39
C MET A 127 19.56 -34.95 -9.86
N ALA A 128 19.79 -33.89 -10.65
CA ALA A 128 19.48 -33.88 -12.07
C ALA A 128 20.28 -34.98 -12.81
N PHE A 129 21.56 -35.13 -12.51
CA PHE A 129 22.41 -36.20 -13.05
C PHE A 129 21.91 -37.58 -12.62
N ALA A 130 21.55 -37.77 -11.35
CA ALA A 130 21.02 -39.04 -10.86
C ALA A 130 19.69 -39.43 -11.55
N VAL A 131 18.83 -38.46 -11.87
CA VAL A 131 17.59 -38.68 -12.61
C VAL A 131 17.86 -38.95 -14.10
N LEU A 132 18.73 -38.17 -14.75
CA LEU A 132 19.08 -38.32 -16.18
C LEU A 132 19.78 -39.64 -16.50
N PHE A 133 20.66 -40.12 -15.61
CA PHE A 133 21.37 -41.38 -15.77
C PHE A 133 20.64 -42.58 -15.15
N GLY A 134 19.36 -42.41 -14.79
CA GLY A 134 18.47 -43.50 -14.38
C GLY A 134 18.79 -44.11 -13.00
N GLN A 135 19.66 -43.46 -12.20
CA GLN A 135 19.98 -43.86 -10.83
C GLN A 135 18.81 -43.58 -9.87
N VAL A 136 17.91 -42.67 -10.23
CA VAL A 136 16.68 -42.36 -9.51
C VAL A 136 15.50 -42.51 -10.46
N ARG A 137 14.53 -43.39 -10.12
CA ARG A 137 13.25 -43.46 -10.84
C ARG A 137 12.40 -42.25 -10.46
N ALA A 138 12.48 -41.19 -11.26
CA ALA A 138 11.53 -40.09 -11.19
C ALA A 138 10.29 -40.46 -12.01
N ASP A 139 9.13 -40.50 -11.37
CA ASP A 139 7.85 -40.61 -12.06
C ASP A 139 7.63 -39.36 -12.94
N THR A 140 6.86 -39.46 -14.03
CA THR A 140 6.66 -38.34 -14.98
C THR A 140 6.11 -37.08 -14.30
N VAL A 141 5.34 -37.26 -13.23
CA VAL A 141 4.82 -36.20 -12.37
C VAL A 141 5.93 -35.50 -11.57
N LEU A 142 6.90 -36.26 -11.04
CA LEU A 142 8.06 -35.73 -10.32
C LEU A 142 8.98 -34.95 -11.27
N ALA A 143 9.19 -35.45 -12.49
CA ALA A 143 9.98 -34.75 -13.50
C ALA A 143 9.37 -33.38 -13.88
N GLY A 144 8.05 -33.33 -14.12
CA GLY A 144 7.34 -32.08 -14.39
C GLY A 144 7.39 -31.09 -13.22
N THR A 145 7.32 -31.59 -11.99
CA THR A 145 7.40 -30.77 -10.77
C THR A 145 8.79 -30.15 -10.61
N ILE A 146 9.86 -30.93 -10.82
CA ILE A 146 11.25 -30.46 -10.72
C ILE A 146 11.52 -29.38 -11.78
N ILE A 147 11.07 -29.58 -13.02
CA ILE A 147 11.20 -28.59 -14.10
C ILE A 147 10.44 -27.31 -13.74
N GLY A 148 9.22 -27.41 -13.20
CA GLY A 148 8.43 -26.27 -12.76
C GLY A 148 9.14 -25.44 -11.68
N TYR A 149 9.71 -26.09 -10.65
CA TYR A 149 10.49 -25.41 -9.62
C TYR A 149 11.75 -24.74 -10.17
N LEU A 150 12.44 -25.39 -11.13
CA LEU A 150 13.64 -24.84 -11.74
C LEU A 150 13.34 -23.57 -12.54
N SER A 151 12.28 -23.58 -13.34
CA SER A 151 11.83 -22.41 -14.11
C SER A 151 11.48 -21.23 -13.19
N ALA A 152 10.74 -21.48 -12.10
CA ALA A 152 10.40 -20.43 -11.14
C ALA A 152 11.63 -19.81 -10.45
N LYS A 153 12.64 -20.63 -10.15
CA LYS A 153 13.90 -20.15 -9.56
C LYS A 153 14.78 -19.40 -10.55
N ALA A 154 14.81 -19.82 -11.82
CA ALA A 154 15.48 -19.09 -12.89
C ALA A 154 14.85 -17.70 -13.09
N GLU A 155 13.52 -17.62 -13.07
CA GLU A 155 12.78 -16.36 -13.17
C GLU A 155 13.09 -15.42 -11.98
N GLN A 156 13.21 -15.98 -10.77
CA GLN A 156 13.61 -15.23 -9.58
C GLN A 156 15.04 -14.64 -9.69
N ILE A 157 15.97 -15.37 -10.31
CA ILE A 157 17.33 -14.88 -10.60
C ILE A 157 17.29 -13.77 -11.66
N VAL A 158 16.54 -13.96 -12.74
CA VAL A 158 16.36 -12.94 -13.79
C VAL A 158 15.74 -11.66 -13.20
N ALA A 159 14.69 -11.78 -12.38
CA ALA A 159 14.07 -10.65 -11.70
C ALA A 159 15.04 -9.92 -10.76
N TYR A 160 15.93 -10.65 -10.09
CA TYR A 160 16.96 -10.04 -9.24
C TYR A 160 17.98 -9.21 -10.04
N TYR A 161 18.47 -9.74 -11.17
CA TYR A 161 19.49 -9.08 -11.99
C TYR A 161 18.94 -7.96 -12.87
N PHE A 162 17.72 -8.12 -13.40
CA PHE A 162 17.15 -7.22 -14.39
C PHE A 162 15.98 -6.37 -13.87
N GLY A 163 15.43 -6.67 -12.69
CA GLY A 163 14.19 -6.10 -12.20
C GLY A 163 14.28 -4.91 -11.24
N SER A 164 15.46 -4.46 -10.76
CA SER A 164 15.49 -3.39 -9.73
C SER A 164 16.60 -2.34 -9.82
N THR A 165 17.59 -2.48 -10.69
CA THR A 165 18.73 -1.56 -10.78
C THR A 165 18.36 -0.21 -11.41
N ALA A 166 17.54 -0.19 -12.46
CA ALA A 166 17.08 1.06 -13.08
C ALA A 166 15.96 1.76 -12.28
N GLY A 167 15.06 0.98 -11.67
CA GLY A 167 13.94 1.50 -10.88
C GLY A 167 14.39 2.18 -9.58
N SER A 168 15.33 1.57 -8.87
CA SER A 168 15.81 2.10 -7.57
C SER A 168 16.66 3.36 -7.72
N ALA A 169 17.49 3.43 -8.77
CA ALA A 169 18.27 4.63 -9.08
C ALA A 169 17.37 5.82 -9.44
N LYS A 170 16.38 5.60 -10.31
CA LYS A 170 15.41 6.62 -10.72
C LYS A 170 14.51 7.06 -9.56
N LYS A 171 14.10 6.14 -8.68
CA LYS A 171 13.31 6.47 -7.46
C LYS A 171 14.13 7.33 -6.48
N SER A 172 15.41 7.00 -6.29
CA SER A 172 16.31 7.78 -5.43
C SER A 172 16.56 9.20 -5.96
N GLU A 173 16.69 9.34 -7.29
CA GLU A 173 16.87 10.64 -7.95
C GLU A 173 15.61 11.51 -7.88
N LEU A 174 14.43 10.92 -8.11
CA LEU A 174 13.15 11.63 -7.99
C LEU A 174 12.87 12.09 -6.55
N LEU A 175 13.21 11.27 -5.55
CA LEU A 175 13.09 11.66 -4.14
C LEU A 175 14.08 12.76 -3.76
N ALA A 176 15.31 12.74 -4.31
CA ALA A 176 16.29 13.80 -4.10
C ALA A 176 15.89 15.14 -4.75
N GLN A 177 15.17 15.11 -5.88
CA GLN A 177 14.62 16.30 -6.51
C GLN A 177 13.39 16.84 -5.77
N ALA A 178 12.54 15.96 -5.22
CA ALA A 178 11.36 16.36 -4.44
C ALA A 178 11.70 17.00 -3.08
N GLY A 179 12.91 16.75 -2.54
CA GLY A 179 13.37 17.29 -1.26
C GLY A 179 14.09 18.65 -1.33
N LYS A 180 14.32 19.22 -2.52
CA LYS A 180 14.92 20.56 -2.64
C LYS A 180 13.83 21.63 -2.49
N PRO A 181 13.90 22.54 -1.51
CA PRO A 181 13.02 23.70 -1.47
C PRO A 181 13.28 24.51 -2.75
N GLN A 182 12.22 24.76 -3.51
CA GLN A 182 12.27 25.65 -4.67
C GLN A 182 12.62 27.05 -4.14
N ALA A 183 13.81 27.52 -4.48
CA ALA A 183 14.30 28.87 -4.21
C ALA A 183 13.80 29.83 -5.29
#